data_AF-A0A6A4HZY5-F1
#
_entry.id   AF-A0A6A4HZY5-F1
#
_cell.length_a   1.000
_cell.length_b   1.000
_cell.length_c   1.000
_cell.angle_alpha   90.00
_cell.angle_beta   90.00
_cell.angle_gamma   90.00
#
_symmetry.space_group_name_H-M   'P 1'
#
loop_
_entity.id
_entity.type
_entity.pdbx_description
1 polymer ?
#
loop_
_entity_poly.entity_id
_entity_poly.type
_entity_poly.pdbx_seq_one_letter_code
_entity_poly.pdbx_strand_id
1 'polypeptide(L)'
;MFNARHHKSYDSETAPKEHVEYAKEKQSTMQDQASPLEGYPLQHAVAAGAGKLICPTSISHPERITEVPFARGDNLFWLTWRHYSQTILSDQQPGSNYVSTDGIAMRLHEYLGPSPAVSGFVVEDGKATILFYDLQLKKSWSVHGPWKMAPLLQRRKLDVITRIPGDVAGR
;
A
#
# COMPACT_ATOMS: atom_id res chain seq x y z
N MET A 1 7.69 -32.30 30.75
CA MET A 1 6.47 -31.47 30.64
C MET A 1 6.67 -30.48 29.51
N PHE A 2 6.09 -30.72 28.33
CA PHE A 2 6.14 -29.79 27.20
C PHE A 2 4.73 -29.23 26.98
N ASN A 3 4.54 -27.93 27.23
CA ASN A 3 3.29 -27.24 26.95
C ASN A 3 3.27 -26.83 25.47
N ALA A 4 2.55 -27.60 24.65
CA ALA A 4 2.25 -27.25 23.27
C ALA A 4 1.23 -26.09 23.26
N ARG A 5 1.68 -24.89 22.91
CA ARG A 5 0.78 -23.78 22.60
C ARG A 5 0.11 -24.06 21.26
N HIS A 6 -1.19 -24.39 21.30
CA HIS A 6 -2.03 -24.43 20.12
C HIS A 6 -2.07 -23.06 19.43
N HIS A 7 -1.36 -22.93 18.31
CA HIS A 7 -1.69 -21.94 17.29
C HIS A 7 -3.02 -22.37 16.67
N LYS A 8 -4.12 -21.70 17.05
CA LYS A 8 -5.37 -21.80 16.29
C LYS A 8 -5.15 -21.08 14.96
N SER A 9 -4.88 -21.83 13.90
CA SER A 9 -5.12 -21.35 12.54
C SER A 9 -6.62 -21.17 12.39
N TYR A 10 -7.06 -19.92 12.30
CA TYR A 10 -8.45 -19.60 12.04
C TYR A 10 -8.67 -19.86 10.54
N ASP A 11 -9.37 -20.94 10.20
CA ASP A 11 -9.76 -21.21 8.82
C ASP A 11 -10.62 -20.05 8.31
N SER A 12 -10.23 -19.50 7.16
CA SER A 12 -10.90 -18.38 6.52
C SER A 12 -12.31 -18.71 5.99
N GLU A 13 -12.79 -19.95 6.17
CA GLU A 13 -14.06 -20.44 5.59
C GLU A 13 -15.31 -20.08 6.39
N THR A 14 -15.19 -19.55 7.61
CA THR A 14 -16.36 -19.18 8.45
C THR A 14 -16.40 -17.71 8.83
N ALA A 15 -15.91 -16.81 7.98
CA ALA A 15 -16.20 -15.38 8.13
C ALA A 15 -17.66 -15.12 7.74
N PRO A 16 -18.45 -14.34 8.52
CA PRO A 16 -19.81 -13.99 8.13
C PRO A 16 -19.79 -13.26 6.78
N LYS A 17 -20.72 -13.60 5.87
CA LYS A 17 -20.76 -13.08 4.49
C LYS A 17 -20.64 -11.55 4.42
N GLU A 18 -21.27 -10.87 5.37
CA GLU A 18 -21.24 -9.41 5.53
C GLU A 18 -19.81 -8.84 5.69
N HIS A 19 -18.93 -9.52 6.42
CA HIS A 19 -17.54 -9.09 6.58
C HIS A 19 -16.72 -9.24 5.30
N VAL A 20 -17.02 -10.27 4.51
CA VAL A 20 -16.34 -10.52 3.23
C VAL A 20 -16.76 -9.47 2.21
N GLU A 21 -18.04 -9.14 2.16
CA GLU A 21 -18.58 -8.11 1.27
C GLU A 21 -18.05 -6.72 1.62
N TYR A 22 -18.10 -6.33 2.90
CA TYR A 22 -17.51 -5.08 3.37
C TYR A 22 -16.01 -4.98 3.05
N ALA A 23 -15.26 -6.08 3.21
CA ALA A 23 -13.84 -6.09 2.87
C ALA A 23 -13.59 -5.88 1.37
N LYS A 24 -14.42 -6.47 0.50
CA LYS A 24 -14.32 -6.29 -0.96
C LYS A 24 -14.65 -4.87 -1.36
N GLU A 25 -15.73 -4.31 -0.83
CA GLU A 25 -16.13 -2.91 -1.09
C GLU A 25 -15.01 -1.95 -0.69
N LYS A 26 -14.50 -2.09 0.54
CA LYS A 26 -13.40 -1.26 1.04
C LYS A 26 -12.13 -1.41 0.19
N GLN A 27 -11.82 -2.63 -0.25
CA GLN A 27 -10.69 -2.85 -1.16
C GLN A 27 -10.88 -2.14 -2.49
N SER A 28 -12.08 -2.23 -3.09
CA SER A 28 -12.41 -1.53 -4.33
C SER A 28 -12.24 -0.02 -4.16
N THR A 29 -12.81 0.55 -3.09
CA THR A 29 -12.68 1.98 -2.80
C THR A 29 -11.21 2.42 -2.69
N MET A 30 -10.36 1.62 -2.03
CA MET A 30 -8.93 1.91 -1.91
C MET A 30 -8.17 1.82 -3.23
N GLN A 31 -8.59 0.92 -4.12
CA GLN A 31 -8.00 0.77 -5.45
C GLN A 31 -8.43 1.92 -6.37
N ASP A 32 -9.70 2.32 -6.31
CA ASP A 32 -10.25 3.44 -7.07
C ASP A 32 -9.67 4.79 -6.61
N GLN A 33 -9.35 4.88 -5.32
CA GLN A 33 -8.66 6.02 -4.71
C GLN A 33 -7.16 5.77 -4.58
N ALA A 34 -6.51 5.04 -5.49
CA ALA A 34 -5.05 4.96 -5.45
C ALA A 34 -4.42 6.26 -5.99
N SER A 35 -3.42 6.81 -5.29
CA SER A 35 -2.66 7.99 -5.72
C SER A 35 -1.37 7.57 -6.44
N PRO A 36 -1.16 7.93 -7.72
CA PRO A 36 0.08 7.61 -8.44
C PRO A 36 1.32 8.13 -7.71
N LEU A 37 2.39 7.33 -7.66
CA LEU A 37 3.65 7.75 -7.02
C LEU A 37 4.36 8.90 -7.75
N GLU A 38 4.18 9.00 -9.06
CA GLU A 38 4.78 10.03 -9.91
C GLU A 38 4.16 11.42 -9.70
N GLY A 39 2.93 11.46 -9.19
CA GLY A 39 2.16 12.69 -9.00
C GLY A 39 2.11 13.14 -7.55
N TYR A 40 1.93 14.45 -7.33
CA TYR A 40 1.66 14.98 -6.00
C TYR A 40 0.35 14.37 -5.45
N PRO A 41 0.34 13.86 -4.21
CA PRO A 41 -0.83 13.17 -3.68
C PRO A 41 -1.94 14.17 -3.35
N LEU A 42 -3.13 13.93 -3.89
CA LEU A 42 -4.35 14.69 -3.55
C LEU A 42 -5.01 14.19 -2.26
N GLN A 43 -4.55 13.05 -1.74
CA GLN A 43 -5.14 12.38 -0.59
C GLN A 43 -4.42 12.74 0.70
N HIS A 44 -5.19 12.65 1.78
CA HIS A 44 -4.72 12.95 3.13
C HIS A 44 -4.98 11.77 4.05
N ALA A 45 -3.92 11.24 4.62
CA ALA A 45 -3.92 10.21 5.64
C ALA A 45 -3.13 10.74 6.83
N VAL A 46 -3.82 11.32 7.80
CA VAL A 46 -3.19 11.96 8.95
C VAL A 46 -2.82 10.88 9.98
N ALA A 47 -1.55 10.84 10.37
CA ALA A 47 -1.05 9.90 11.37
C ALA A 47 -1.67 10.18 12.74
N ALA A 48 -2.34 9.19 13.33
CA ALA A 48 -2.94 9.30 14.66
C ALA A 48 -1.90 9.34 15.81
N GLY A 49 -0.70 8.82 15.57
CA GLY A 49 0.41 8.77 16.52
C GLY A 49 1.74 9.05 15.83
N ALA A 50 2.85 8.90 16.58
CA ALA A 50 4.20 8.94 16.03
C ALA A 50 4.68 7.52 15.70
N GLY A 51 5.61 7.41 14.76
CA GLY A 51 6.05 6.11 14.28
C GLY A 51 7.03 6.17 13.13
N LYS A 52 7.08 5.08 12.37
CA LYS A 52 7.94 4.92 11.20
C LYS A 52 7.14 4.40 10.01
N LEU A 53 7.25 5.10 8.88
CA LEU A 53 6.73 4.69 7.60
C LEU A 53 7.73 3.74 6.93
N ILE A 54 7.25 2.56 6.54
CA ILE A 54 8.03 1.51 5.90
C ILE A 54 7.95 1.71 4.39
N CYS A 55 9.05 2.17 3.80
CA CYS A 55 9.18 2.49 2.38
C CYS A 55 10.11 1.49 1.68
N PRO A 56 9.58 0.51 0.93
CA PRO A 56 10.40 -0.34 0.07
C PRO A 56 11.16 0.49 -0.98
N THR A 57 12.45 0.23 -1.18
CA THR A 57 13.28 1.00 -2.13
C THR A 57 12.90 0.72 -3.58
N SER A 58 12.45 -0.51 -3.88
CA SER A 58 12.04 -0.92 -5.22
C SER A 58 10.78 -1.77 -5.16
N ILE A 59 9.95 -1.61 -6.20
CA ILE A 59 8.77 -2.44 -6.45
C ILE A 59 9.17 -3.88 -6.78
N SER A 60 10.29 -4.03 -7.48
CA SER A 60 10.83 -5.33 -7.91
C SER A 60 11.67 -6.00 -6.82
N HIS A 61 12.25 -5.22 -5.90
CA HIS A 61 13.14 -5.70 -4.83
C HIS A 61 12.74 -5.07 -3.49
N PRO A 62 11.61 -5.50 -2.88
CA PRO A 62 11.11 -4.92 -1.63
C PRO A 62 11.96 -5.25 -0.40
N GLU A 63 13.02 -6.05 -0.56
CA GLU A 63 13.95 -6.44 0.49
C GLU A 63 14.87 -5.32 0.99
N ARG A 64 14.99 -4.22 0.23
CA ARG A 64 15.56 -2.98 0.75
C ARG A 64 14.45 -2.09 1.27
N ILE A 65 14.51 -1.76 2.57
CA ILE A 65 13.50 -0.99 3.28
C ILE A 65 14.16 0.25 3.86
N THR A 66 13.58 1.41 3.56
CA THR A 66 13.88 2.66 4.23
C THR A 66 12.77 2.96 5.24
N GLU A 67 13.15 3.29 6.47
CA GLU A 67 12.20 3.74 7.49
C GLU A 67 12.19 5.27 7.57
N VAL A 68 11.05 5.91 7.28
CA VAL A 68 10.88 7.36 7.37
C VAL A 68 10.13 7.69 8.67
N PRO A 69 10.71 8.43 9.62
CA PRO A 69 10.00 8.79 10.85
C PRO A 69 8.82 9.72 10.54
N PHE A 70 7.72 9.56 11.26
CA PHE A 70 6.57 10.47 11.25
C PHE A 70 6.12 10.80 12.67
N ALA A 71 5.55 11.99 12.84
CA ALA A 71 4.89 12.45 14.04
C ALA A 71 3.36 12.37 13.90
N ARG A 72 2.66 12.50 15.04
CA ARG A 72 1.20 12.65 15.05
C ARG A 72 0.84 13.92 14.27
N GLY A 73 -0.14 13.81 13.38
CA GLY A 73 -0.58 14.92 12.52
C GLY A 73 0.07 14.94 11.14
N ASP A 74 1.15 14.19 10.93
CA ASP A 74 1.80 14.14 9.62
C ASP A 74 0.91 13.46 8.57
N ASN A 75 0.99 13.94 7.32
CA ASN A 75 0.29 13.30 6.20
C ASN A 75 1.18 12.19 5.59
N LEU A 76 0.75 10.94 5.77
CA LEU A 76 1.48 9.75 5.30
C LEU A 76 1.58 9.69 3.77
N PHE A 77 0.57 10.17 3.03
CA PHE A 77 0.64 10.26 1.57
C PHE A 77 1.75 11.22 1.12
N TRP A 78 1.83 12.39 1.75
CA TRP A 78 2.85 13.38 1.45
C TRP A 78 4.25 12.89 1.79
N LEU A 79 4.43 12.24 2.96
CA LEU A 79 5.71 11.64 3.33
C LEU A 79 6.15 10.55 2.35
N THR A 80 5.20 9.73 1.89
CA THR A 80 5.45 8.69 0.88
C THR A 80 5.90 9.31 -0.44
N TRP A 81 5.13 10.27 -0.95
CA TRP A 81 5.47 10.98 -2.19
C TRP A 81 6.82 11.66 -2.10
N ARG A 82 7.11 12.36 -0.99
CA ARG A 82 8.40 13.03 -0.76
C ARG A 82 9.55 12.04 -0.79
N HIS A 83 9.39 10.89 -0.12
CA HIS A 83 10.41 9.84 -0.13
C HIS A 83 10.70 9.35 -1.54
N TYR A 84 9.68 8.88 -2.27
CA TYR A 84 9.89 8.32 -3.61
C TYR A 84 10.30 9.35 -4.64
N SER A 85 9.80 10.58 -4.54
CA SER A 85 10.23 11.68 -5.43
C SER A 85 11.71 12.01 -5.23
N GLN A 86 12.24 11.94 -4.02
CA GLN A 86 13.66 12.14 -3.75
C GLN A 86 14.51 10.93 -4.14
N THR A 87 14.02 9.72 -3.90
CA THR A 87 14.73 8.47 -4.23
C THR A 87 14.86 8.29 -5.73
N ILE A 88 13.79 8.51 -6.52
CA ILE A 88 13.81 8.43 -8.00
C ILE A 88 14.83 9.41 -8.60
N LEU A 89 15.01 10.58 -7.99
CA LEU A 89 16.00 11.56 -8.43
C LEU A 89 17.45 11.15 -8.06
N SER A 90 17.63 10.29 -7.05
CA SER A 90 18.95 9.88 -6.55
C SER A 90 19.44 8.54 -7.11
N ASP A 91 18.52 7.61 -7.39
CA ASP A 91 18.85 6.28 -7.90
C ASP A 91 18.83 6.32 -9.44
N GLN A 92 19.96 6.70 -10.04
CA GLN A 92 20.27 6.37 -11.44
C GLN A 92 20.57 4.86 -11.62
N GLN A 93 19.86 3.99 -10.89
CA GLN A 93 19.95 2.57 -11.21
C GLN A 93 19.32 2.36 -12.59
N PRO A 94 20.00 1.66 -13.51
CA PRO A 94 19.39 1.28 -14.77
C PRO A 94 18.21 0.36 -14.47
N GLY A 95 17.00 0.93 -14.47
CA GLY A 95 15.78 0.15 -14.41
C GLY A 95 15.75 -0.79 -15.62
N SER A 96 15.22 -2.00 -15.43
CA SER A 96 14.94 -2.88 -16.58
C SER A 96 14.02 -2.14 -17.53
N ASN A 97 14.55 -1.77 -18.69
CA ASN A 97 13.76 -1.16 -19.73
C ASN A 97 12.87 -2.25 -20.32
N TYR A 98 11.56 -2.16 -20.10
CA TYR A 98 10.59 -3.14 -20.62
C TYR A 98 10.28 -2.92 -22.10
N VAL A 99 10.91 -1.91 -22.73
CA VAL A 99 10.87 -1.70 -24.18
C VAL A 99 11.68 -2.81 -24.83
N SER A 100 11.05 -3.58 -25.73
CA SER A 100 11.74 -4.63 -26.48
C SER A 100 12.85 -4.01 -27.35
N THR A 101 13.85 -4.83 -27.72
CA THR A 101 14.90 -4.42 -28.66
C THR A 101 14.37 -4.04 -30.04
N ASP A 102 13.12 -4.43 -30.35
CA ASP A 102 12.45 -4.16 -31.62
C ASP A 102 11.84 -2.75 -31.70
N GLY A 103 11.97 -1.95 -30.63
CA GLY A 103 11.46 -0.59 -30.56
C GLY A 103 9.95 -0.51 -30.35
N ILE A 104 9.46 0.72 -30.30
CA ILE A 104 8.06 1.08 -30.13
C ILE A 104 7.33 0.81 -31.47
N ALA A 105 6.79 -0.40 -31.64
CA ALA A 105 5.88 -0.73 -32.72
C ALA A 105 4.44 -0.22 -32.44
N MET A 106 4.09 0.93 -33.05
CA MET A 106 2.80 1.65 -32.97
C MET A 106 1.50 0.83 -33.17
N ARG A 107 1.56 -0.47 -33.47
CA ARG A 107 0.42 -1.34 -33.83
C ARG A 107 -0.05 -2.29 -32.74
N LEU A 108 0.69 -2.42 -31.65
CA LEU A 108 0.27 -3.17 -30.47
C LEU A 108 0.24 -2.20 -29.30
N HIS A 109 -0.72 -2.36 -28.39
CA HIS A 109 -0.74 -1.65 -27.12
C HIS A 109 0.53 -2.06 -26.36
N GLU A 110 1.60 -1.33 -26.62
CA GLU A 110 2.92 -1.61 -26.08
C GLU A 110 2.85 -1.65 -24.57
N TYR A 111 3.61 -2.60 -24.06
CA TYR A 111 3.66 -3.01 -22.67
C TYR A 111 3.74 -1.79 -21.76
N LEU A 112 2.58 -1.38 -21.25
CA LEU A 112 2.51 -0.41 -20.18
C LEU A 112 3.16 -1.09 -18.98
N GLY A 113 4.26 -0.51 -18.49
CA GLY A 113 5.06 -1.07 -17.42
C GLY A 113 4.31 -1.19 -16.09
N PRO A 114 4.99 -1.39 -14.96
CA PRO A 114 4.33 -1.22 -13.67
C PRO A 114 3.91 0.26 -13.49
N SER A 115 2.68 0.49 -13.01
CA SER A 115 2.15 1.82 -12.67
C SER A 115 1.73 1.85 -11.19
N PRO A 116 2.71 1.96 -10.27
CA PRO A 116 2.47 1.89 -8.83
C PRO A 116 1.73 3.14 -8.32
N ALA A 117 0.65 2.90 -7.59
CA ALA A 117 -0.09 3.92 -6.86
C ALA A 117 -0.24 3.52 -5.39
N VAL A 118 -0.26 4.51 -4.50
CA VAL A 118 -0.49 4.32 -3.07
C VAL A 118 -1.98 4.30 -2.81
N SER A 119 -2.50 3.20 -2.27
CA SER A 119 -3.91 3.01 -1.92
C SER A 119 -4.23 3.30 -0.46
N GLY A 120 -3.22 3.32 0.41
CA GLY A 120 -3.40 3.62 1.82
C GLY A 120 -2.28 3.05 2.69
N PHE A 121 -2.53 3.00 4.00
CA PHE A 121 -1.55 2.59 5.00
C PHE A 121 -2.16 1.62 6.01
N VAL A 122 -1.32 0.72 6.52
CA VAL A 122 -1.64 -0.15 7.65
C VAL A 122 -0.69 0.19 8.78
N VAL A 123 -1.21 0.60 9.94
CA VAL A 123 -0.40 0.90 11.11
C VAL A 123 -0.47 -0.24 12.12
N GLU A 124 0.69 -0.78 12.48
CA GLU A 124 0.87 -1.81 13.51
C GLU A 124 2.08 -1.46 14.39
N ASP A 125 1.91 -1.40 15.70
CA ASP A 125 3.00 -1.16 16.66
C ASP A 125 3.89 0.06 16.30
N GLY A 126 3.27 1.15 15.86
CA GLY A 126 3.96 2.38 15.44
C GLY A 126 4.66 2.30 14.09
N LYS A 127 4.44 1.24 13.30
CA LYS A 127 4.95 1.09 11.93
C LYS A 127 3.82 1.22 10.93
N ALA A 128 3.91 2.19 10.04
CA ALA A 128 2.98 2.36 8.92
C ALA A 128 3.54 1.65 7.68
N THR A 129 2.83 0.62 7.22
CA THR A 129 3.14 -0.09 5.97
C THR A 129 2.32 0.49 4.84
N ILE A 130 2.98 0.82 3.73
CA ILE A 130 2.31 1.33 2.52
C ILE A 130 1.59 0.18 1.81
N LEU A 131 0.34 0.43 1.42
CA LEU A 131 -0.43 -0.45 0.55
C LEU A 131 -0.40 0.11 -0.87
N PHE A 132 0.23 -0.62 -1.79
CA PHE A 132 0.29 -0.25 -3.19
C PHE A 132 -0.79 -0.97 -4.01
N TYR A 133 -1.20 -0.31 -5.08
CA TYR A 133 -2.01 -0.86 -6.15
C TYR A 133 -1.41 -0.44 -7.49
N ASP A 134 -1.16 -1.41 -8.36
CA ASP A 134 -0.72 -1.15 -9.72
C ASP A 134 -1.92 -0.88 -10.63
N LEU A 135 -1.99 0.33 -11.19
CA LEU A 135 -3.11 0.76 -12.01
C LEU A 135 -3.21 0.02 -13.35
N GLN A 136 -2.10 -0.50 -13.86
CA GLN A 136 -2.03 -1.18 -15.16
C GLN A 136 -2.13 -2.70 -14.98
N LEU A 137 -1.36 -3.26 -14.05
CA LEU A 137 -1.37 -4.70 -13.74
C LEU A 137 -2.55 -5.13 -12.86
N LYS A 138 -3.30 -4.19 -12.27
CA LYS A 138 -4.42 -4.43 -11.34
C LYS A 138 -4.02 -5.31 -10.14
N LYS A 139 -2.79 -5.14 -9.65
CA LYS A 139 -2.21 -5.95 -8.57
C LYS A 139 -2.03 -5.13 -7.30
N SER A 140 -2.44 -5.68 -6.17
CA SER A 140 -2.27 -5.09 -4.84
C SER A 140 -1.09 -5.74 -4.12
N TRP A 141 -0.15 -4.93 -3.62
CA TRP A 141 1.06 -5.41 -2.95
C TRP A 141 1.57 -4.43 -1.88
N SER A 142 2.36 -4.96 -0.94
CA SER A 142 3.04 -4.22 0.12
C SER A 142 4.44 -4.82 0.31
N VAL A 143 5.21 -4.29 1.26
CA VAL A 143 6.54 -4.84 1.62
C VAL A 143 6.49 -6.32 2.02
N HIS A 144 5.35 -6.81 2.52
CA HIS A 144 5.16 -8.19 2.97
C HIS A 144 4.53 -9.09 1.89
N GLY A 145 4.43 -8.62 0.65
CA GLY A 145 3.84 -9.34 -0.47
C GLY A 145 2.43 -8.88 -0.82
N PRO A 146 1.61 -9.72 -1.48
CA PRO A 146 0.26 -9.33 -1.88
C PRO A 146 -0.63 -9.09 -0.66
N TRP A 147 -1.46 -8.05 -0.70
CA TRP A 147 -2.42 -7.77 0.37
C TRP A 147 -3.87 -7.87 -0.09
N LYS A 148 -4.76 -8.13 0.86
CA LYS A 148 -6.22 -8.13 0.71
C LYS A 148 -6.84 -7.51 1.96
N MET A 149 -8.01 -6.89 1.82
CA MET A 149 -8.66 -6.23 2.96
C MET A 149 -9.20 -7.19 4.02
N ALA A 150 -9.74 -8.35 3.61
CA ALA A 150 -10.36 -9.28 4.56
C ALA A 150 -9.37 -9.75 5.66
N PRO A 151 -8.15 -10.19 5.34
CA PRO A 151 -7.13 -10.50 6.36
C PRO A 151 -6.70 -9.31 7.22
N LEU A 152 -6.69 -8.09 6.66
CA LEU A 152 -6.29 -6.89 7.40
C LEU A 152 -7.32 -6.49 8.45
N LEU A 153 -8.61 -6.54 8.09
CA LEU A 153 -9.71 -6.20 9.01
C LEU A 153 -9.88 -7.23 10.14
N GLN A 154 -9.47 -8.47 9.94
CA GLN A 154 -9.52 -9.50 10.99
C GLN A 154 -8.49 -9.27 12.10
N ARG A 155 -7.41 -8.52 11.81
CA ARG A 155 -6.37 -8.22 12.80
C ARG A 155 -6.80 -7.01 13.63
N ARG A 156 -7.34 -7.28 14.82
CA ARG A 156 -7.88 -6.29 15.77
C ARG A 156 -6.92 -5.15 16.19
N LYS A 157 -5.64 -5.22 15.82
CA LYS A 157 -4.61 -4.22 16.13
C LYS A 157 -4.20 -3.36 14.93
N LEU A 158 -4.77 -3.59 13.75
CA LEU A 158 -4.42 -2.85 12.54
C LEU A 158 -5.36 -1.69 12.30
N ASP A 159 -4.81 -0.49 12.30
CA ASP A 159 -5.50 0.69 11.80
C ASP A 159 -5.20 0.83 10.30
N VAL A 160 -6.21 0.58 9.46
CA VAL A 160 -6.12 0.83 8.02
C VAL A 160 -6.52 2.28 7.76
N ILE A 161 -5.54 3.12 7.41
CA ILE A 161 -5.72 4.54 7.18
C ILE A 161 -5.80 4.78 5.67
N THR A 162 -6.98 5.17 5.20
CA THR A 162 -7.25 5.42 3.77
C THR A 162 -7.67 6.87 3.51
N ARG A 163 -8.30 7.52 4.49
CA ARG A 163 -8.64 8.96 4.52
C ARG A 163 -8.78 9.46 5.96
N ILE A 164 -8.72 10.78 6.16
CA ILE A 164 -9.15 11.44 7.40
C ILE A 164 -10.58 11.00 7.73
N PRO A 165 -10.90 10.60 8.97
CA PRO A 165 -12.28 10.51 9.44
C PRO A 165 -12.83 11.94 9.56
N GLY A 166 -13.37 12.44 8.45
CA GLY A 166 -13.93 13.79 8.36
C GLY A 166 -15.20 13.87 7.52
N ASP A 167 -15.76 12.74 7.07
CA ASP A 167 -16.94 12.75 6.20
C ASP A 167 -18.12 11.93 6.75
N VAL A 168 -18.32 12.02 8.08
CA VAL A 168 -19.65 11.76 8.66
C VAL A 168 -19.92 12.73 9.80
N ALA A 169 -20.98 13.54 9.62
CA ALA A 169 -21.74 14.32 10.59
C ALA A 169 -21.32 15.79 10.88
N GLY A 170 -21.94 16.70 10.11
CA GLY A 170 -22.81 17.75 10.69
C GLY A 170 -22.18 19.09 11.07
N ARG A 171 -22.37 20.08 10.19
CA ARG A 171 -23.08 21.34 10.49
C ARG A 171 -23.64 21.93 9.21
#